data_AF-A0A0D1WY70-F1
#
_entry.id   AF-A0A0D1WY70-F1
#
_cell.length_a   1.000
_cell.length_b   1.000
_cell.length_c   1.000
_cell.angle_alpha   90.00
_cell.angle_beta   90.00
_cell.angle_gamma   90.00
#
_symmetry.space_group_name_H-M   'P 1'
#
loop_
_entity.id
_entity.type
_entity.pdbx_description
1 polymer ?
#
loop_
_entity_poly.entity_id
_entity_poly.type
_entity_poly.pdbx_seq_one_letter_code
_entity_poly.pdbx_strand_id
1 'polypeptide(L)'
;MTHRKATGIRKPRKKPRLGKVFNCLVCERNDVVRVEMRRKKKMIGGKKRTVKEGTGKLECSSCHAKFQHPIGHLSAEVDVFSAWVDALDAKKEANDAAVATSTTTGN
;
A
#
# COMPACT_ATOMS: atom_id res chain seq x y z
N MET A 1 -29.90 19.46 -48.42
CA MET A 1 -29.27 19.54 -47.08
C MET A 1 -28.96 18.14 -46.56
N THR A 2 -27.72 17.69 -46.62
CA THR A 2 -27.29 16.38 -46.09
C THR A 2 -26.90 16.51 -44.62
N HIS A 3 -27.70 15.96 -43.71
CA HIS A 3 -27.38 15.94 -42.27
C HIS A 3 -26.17 15.02 -42.01
N ARG A 4 -25.03 15.59 -41.62
CA ARG A 4 -23.87 14.83 -41.11
C ARG A 4 -24.23 14.24 -39.74
N LYS A 5 -24.31 12.91 -39.67
CA LYS A 5 -24.55 12.14 -38.44
C LYS A 5 -23.33 12.29 -37.52
N ALA A 6 -23.51 12.91 -36.36
CA ALA A 6 -22.46 13.12 -35.38
C ALA A 6 -21.93 11.77 -34.86
N THR A 7 -20.65 11.50 -35.09
CA THR A 7 -19.92 10.35 -34.54
C THR A 7 -19.83 10.47 -33.03
N GLY A 8 -20.43 9.52 -32.32
CA GLY A 8 -20.56 9.54 -30.86
C GLY A 8 -19.24 9.64 -30.11
N ILE A 9 -19.25 10.45 -29.05
CA ILE A 9 -18.15 10.62 -28.10
C ILE A 9 -17.78 9.26 -27.51
N ARG A 10 -16.56 8.80 -27.77
CA ARG A 10 -16.06 7.52 -27.25
C ARG A 10 -15.95 7.59 -25.73
N LYS A 11 -16.61 6.65 -25.03
CA LYS A 11 -16.59 6.56 -23.57
C LYS A 11 -15.12 6.41 -23.09
N PRO A 12 -14.64 7.23 -22.15
CA PRO A 12 -13.26 7.13 -21.68
C PRO A 12 -13.00 5.74 -21.09
N ARG A 13 -11.93 5.08 -21.57
CA ARG A 13 -11.53 3.75 -21.08
C ARG A 13 -11.23 3.86 -19.59
N LYS A 14 -11.83 2.97 -18.78
CA LYS A 14 -11.55 2.90 -17.34
C LYS A 14 -10.06 2.57 -17.19
N LYS A 15 -9.32 3.43 -16.48
CA LYS A 15 -7.90 3.22 -16.20
C LYS A 15 -7.74 1.82 -15.57
N PRO A 16 -6.80 0.99 -16.04
CA PRO A 16 -6.57 -0.32 -15.44
C PRO A 16 -6.32 -0.13 -13.95
N ARG A 17 -7.01 -0.94 -13.12
CA ARG A 17 -6.77 -0.93 -11.68
C ARG A 17 -5.49 -1.71 -11.43
N LEU A 18 -4.56 -1.11 -10.70
CA LEU A 18 -3.38 -1.83 -10.25
C LEU A 18 -3.82 -3.04 -9.40
N GLY A 19 -3.16 -4.18 -9.60
CA GLY A 19 -3.42 -5.38 -8.82
C GLY A 19 -3.21 -5.12 -7.33
N LYS A 20 -4.02 -5.74 -6.48
CA LYS A 20 -3.92 -5.65 -5.01
C LYS A 20 -3.19 -6.85 -4.41
N VAL A 21 -2.42 -7.55 -5.22
CA VAL A 21 -1.75 -8.80 -4.89
C VAL A 21 -0.25 -8.57 -4.97
N PHE A 22 0.44 -8.93 -3.89
CA PHE A 22 1.88 -8.78 -3.76
C PHE A 22 2.48 -10.07 -3.19
N ASN A 23 3.79 -10.23 -3.40
CA ASN A 23 4.57 -11.33 -2.83
C ASN A 23 4.91 -11.02 -1.37
N CYS A 24 4.92 -12.03 -0.52
CA CYS A 24 5.29 -11.85 0.88
C CYS A 24 6.81 -11.87 1.05
N LEU A 25 7.37 -10.84 1.69
CA LEU A 25 8.80 -10.73 1.97
C LEU A 25 9.26 -11.57 3.18
N VAL A 26 8.31 -12.07 3.97
CA VAL A 26 8.60 -12.86 5.19
C VAL A 26 8.57 -14.35 4.91
N CYS A 27 7.64 -14.82 4.07
CA CYS A 27 7.48 -16.25 3.77
C CYS A 27 7.62 -16.58 2.28
N GLU A 28 8.09 -15.62 1.46
CA GLU A 28 8.47 -15.80 0.05
C GLU A 28 7.41 -16.46 -0.86
N ARG A 29 6.13 -16.33 -0.48
CA ARG A 29 5.01 -16.82 -1.29
C ARG A 29 4.47 -15.73 -2.18
N ASN A 30 4.08 -16.12 -3.39
CA ASN A 30 3.53 -15.21 -4.38
C ASN A 30 2.04 -14.99 -4.15
N ASP A 31 1.54 -13.78 -4.44
CA ASP A 31 0.12 -13.42 -4.44
C ASP A 31 -0.66 -13.67 -3.12
N VAL A 32 0.05 -13.81 -1.99
CA VAL A 32 -0.56 -14.07 -0.67
C VAL A 32 -0.83 -12.79 0.13
N VAL A 33 -0.22 -11.66 -0.26
CA VAL A 33 -0.34 -10.40 0.48
C VAL A 33 -1.52 -9.60 -0.05
N ARG A 34 -2.44 -9.25 0.85
CA ARG A 34 -3.60 -8.41 0.55
C ARG A 34 -3.46 -7.05 1.24
N VAL A 35 -3.74 -5.99 0.49
CA VAL A 35 -3.70 -4.61 0.99
C VAL A 35 -5.10 -4.02 1.05
N GLU A 36 -5.53 -3.66 2.25
CA GLU A 36 -6.79 -2.96 2.53
C GLU A 36 -6.53 -1.47 2.78
N MET A 37 -7.10 -0.60 1.92
CA MET A 37 -6.97 0.85 2.08
C MET A 37 -8.22 1.45 2.71
N ARG A 38 -8.13 1.83 3.98
CA ARG A 38 -9.22 2.51 4.71
C ARG A 38 -9.08 4.02 4.57
N ARG A 39 -9.59 4.55 3.46
CA ARG A 39 -9.75 6.00 3.27
C ARG A 39 -11.10 6.45 3.81
N LYS A 40 -11.09 7.19 4.92
CA LYS A 40 -12.32 7.75 5.46
C LYS A 40 -12.78 8.88 4.54
N LYS A 41 -14.08 8.97 4.28
CA LYS A 41 -14.70 10.12 3.61
C LYS A 41 -15.47 10.87 4.69
N LYS A 42 -14.91 11.98 5.19
CA LYS A 42 -15.61 12.90 6.08
C LYS A 42 -16.11 14.04 5.21
N MET A 43 -17.37 14.41 5.41
CA MET A 43 -17.85 15.68 4.89
C MET A 43 -17.15 16.80 5.65
N ILE A 44 -16.48 17.70 4.93
CA ILE A 44 -15.95 18.94 5.48
C ILE A 44 -16.74 20.06 4.80
N GLY A 45 -17.62 20.73 5.56
CA GLY A 45 -18.43 21.85 5.07
C GLY A 45 -19.41 21.48 3.96
N GLY A 46 -20.22 20.43 4.13
CA GLY A 46 -21.29 20.05 3.20
C GLY A 46 -20.85 19.48 1.84
N LYS A 47 -19.56 19.52 1.50
CA LYS A 47 -19.00 18.91 0.28
C LYS A 47 -18.33 17.57 0.61
N LYS A 48 -18.65 16.54 -0.18
CA LYS A 48 -18.05 15.20 -0.12
C LYS A 48 -16.57 15.27 -0.54
N ARG A 49 -15.68 15.60 0.40
CA ARG A 49 -14.23 15.60 0.19
C ARG A 49 -13.61 14.31 0.73
N THR A 50 -12.58 13.85 0.05
CA THR A 50 -11.76 12.71 0.51
C THR A 50 -10.88 13.21 1.66
N VAL A 51 -10.87 12.50 2.79
CA VAL A 51 -10.05 12.88 3.96
C VAL A 51 -8.59 12.70 3.59
N LYS A 52 -7.75 13.65 4.02
CA LYS A 52 -6.29 13.59 3.80
C LYS A 52 -5.65 12.41 4.51
N GLU A 53 -6.27 11.92 5.58
CA GLU A 53 -5.78 10.86 6.46
C GLU A 53 -6.60 9.57 6.27
N GLY A 54 -5.88 8.47 6.07
CA GLY A 54 -6.40 7.11 6.11
C GLY A 54 -5.34 6.16 6.64
N THR A 55 -5.69 4.87 6.75
CA THR A 55 -4.74 3.82 7.14
C THR A 55 -4.77 2.71 6.11
N GLY A 56 -3.59 2.37 5.59
CA GLY A 56 -3.36 1.17 4.80
C GLY A 56 -3.03 0.02 5.72
N LYS A 57 -3.71 -1.11 5.55
CA LYS A 57 -3.42 -2.34 6.27
C LYS A 57 -2.96 -3.39 5.27
N LEU A 58 -1.89 -4.08 5.60
CA LEU A 58 -1.34 -5.19 4.83
C LEU A 58 -1.43 -6.45 5.68
N GLU A 59 -1.90 -7.54 5.09
CA GLU A 59 -1.97 -8.85 5.72
C GLU A 59 -1.55 -9.95 4.75
N CYS A 60 -0.62 -10.82 5.19
CA CYS A 60 -0.28 -12.04 4.47
C CYS A 60 -1.21 -13.18 4.93
N SER A 61 -1.87 -13.86 3.98
CA SER A 61 -2.77 -14.97 4.30
C SER A 61 -2.08 -16.20 4.87
N SER A 62 -0.76 -16.32 4.72
CA SER A 62 -0.05 -17.57 4.98
C SER A 62 0.92 -17.53 6.16
N CYS A 63 1.58 -16.39 6.42
CA CYS A 63 2.36 -16.19 7.65
C CYS A 63 1.69 -15.25 8.66
N HIS A 64 0.51 -14.71 8.32
CA HIS A 64 -0.26 -13.78 9.16
C HIS A 64 0.50 -12.51 9.57
N ALA A 65 1.55 -12.14 8.82
CA ALA A 65 2.24 -10.87 8.99
C ALA A 65 1.25 -9.72 8.76
N LYS A 66 1.16 -8.81 9.73
CA LYS A 66 0.27 -7.65 9.71
C LYS A 66 1.09 -6.37 9.80
N PHE A 67 0.78 -5.40 8.95
CA PHE A 67 1.42 -4.10 8.94
C PHE A 67 0.38 -3.00 8.73
N GLN A 68 0.56 -1.86 9.40
CA GLN A 68 -0.30 -0.69 9.25
C GLN A 68 0.55 0.53 8.95
N HIS A 69 0.15 1.30 7.96
CA HIS A 69 0.84 2.52 7.54
C HIS A 69 -0.17 3.66 7.31
N PRO A 70 0.10 4.89 7.78
CA PRO A 70 -0.71 6.05 7.44
C PRO A 70 -0.67 6.31 5.93
N ILE A 71 -1.84 6.51 5.32
CA ILE A 71 -1.95 6.78 3.87
C ILE A 71 -2.64 8.11 3.60
N GLY A 72 -2.18 8.77 2.54
CA GLY A 72 -2.78 9.98 2.00
C GLY A 72 -3.80 9.71 0.88
N HIS A 73 -4.30 10.79 0.29
CA HIS A 73 -5.18 10.73 -0.88
C HIS A 73 -4.43 10.42 -2.20
N LEU A 74 -3.14 10.72 -2.26
CA LEU A 74 -2.26 10.37 -3.38
C LEU A 74 -1.71 8.95 -3.26
N SER A 75 -1.82 8.34 -2.07
CA SER A 75 -1.19 7.06 -1.85
C SER A 75 -1.82 5.95 -2.68
N ALA A 76 -1.08 4.90 -2.98
CA ALA A 76 -1.49 3.67 -3.65
C ALA A 76 -1.10 2.46 -2.81
N GLU A 77 -1.61 1.28 -3.17
CA GLU A 77 -1.33 0.03 -2.45
C GLU A 77 0.18 -0.27 -2.41
N VAL A 78 0.91 0.16 -3.44
CA VAL A 78 2.37 0.07 -3.53
C VAL A 78 3.06 0.86 -2.43
N ASP A 79 2.56 2.04 -2.06
CA ASP A 79 3.21 2.87 -1.02
C ASP A 79 3.16 2.19 0.36
N VAL A 80 2.10 1.43 0.62
CA VAL A 80 1.97 0.64 1.86
C VAL A 80 2.94 -0.54 1.83
N PHE A 81 3.13 -1.14 0.66
CA PHE A 81 4.07 -2.24 0.46
C PHE A 81 5.52 -1.78 0.57
N SER A 82 5.90 -0.65 -0.03
CA SER A 82 7.25 -0.07 0.09
C SER A 82 7.57 0.28 1.54
N ALA A 83 6.64 0.93 2.24
CA ALA A 83 6.82 1.22 3.67
C ALA A 83 6.97 -0.05 4.52
N TRP A 84 6.39 -1.17 4.10
CA TRP A 84 6.59 -2.46 4.77
C TRP A 84 7.98 -3.04 4.50
N VAL A 85 8.50 -2.90 3.27
CA VAL A 85 9.88 -3.28 2.93
C VAL A 85 10.86 -2.50 3.81
N ASP A 86 10.72 -1.17 3.84
CA ASP A 86 11.58 -0.29 4.64
C ASP A 86 11.53 -0.66 6.13
N ALA A 87 10.34 -0.97 6.65
CA ALA A 87 10.17 -1.39 8.05
C ALA A 87 10.80 -2.75 8.35
N LEU A 88 10.82 -3.68 7.38
CA LEU A 88 11.49 -4.97 7.54
C LEU A 88 13.01 -4.81 7.51
N ASP A 89 13.54 -3.98 6.61
CA ASP A 89 14.97 -3.73 6.51
C ASP A 89 15.50 -2.97 7.73
N ALA A 90 14.79 -1.93 8.19
CA ALA A 90 15.13 -1.26 9.44
C ALA A 90 15.12 -2.21 10.66
N LYS A 91 14.24 -3.22 10.66
CA LYS A 91 14.19 -4.23 11.73
C LYS A 91 15.39 -5.19 11.67
N LYS A 92 15.89 -5.52 10.47
CA LYS A 92 17.12 -6.31 10.31
C LYS A 92 18.32 -5.51 10.77
N GLU A 93 18.46 -4.28 10.31
CA GLU A 93 19.56 -3.38 10.71
C GLU A 93 19.61 -3.14 12.21
N ALA A 94 18.45 -2.96 12.86
CA ALA A 94 18.39 -2.83 14.31
C ALA A 94 18.82 -4.10 15.05
N ASN A 95 18.56 -5.28 14.48
CA ASN A 95 19.02 -6.56 15.05
C ASN A 95 20.53 -6.71 14.87
N ASP A 96 21.05 -6.41 13.68
CA ASP A 96 22.49 -6.49 13.38
C ASP A 96 23.29 -5.49 14.22
N ALA A 97 22.76 -4.27 14.44
CA ALA A 97 23.35 -3.28 15.34
C ALA A 97 23.32 -3.75 16.82
N ALA A 98 22.25 -4.44 17.26
CA ALA A 98 22.20 -5.02 18.60
C ALA A 98 23.18 -6.19 18.77
N VAL A 99 23.34 -7.03 17.74
CA VAL A 99 24.33 -8.13 17.70
C VAL A 99 25.76 -7.57 17.78
N ALA A 100 26.06 -6.46 17.08
CA ALA A 100 27.39 -5.86 17.13
C ALA A 100 27.81 -5.40 18.55
N THR A 101 26.86 -5.05 19.43
CA THR A 101 27.15 -4.62 20.81
C THR A 101 27.34 -5.75 21.82
N SER A 102 27.00 -7.01 21.46
CA SER A 102 27.06 -8.14 22.41
C SER A 102 28.34 -9.00 22.31
N THR A 103 29.23 -8.73 21.35
CA THR A 103 30.47 -9.54 21.15
C THR A 103 31.75 -8.98 21.77
N THR A 104 31.71 -7.89 22.53
CA THR A 104 32.90 -7.28 23.15
C THR A 104 32.82 -7.30 24.68
N THR A 105 32.83 -8.49 25.29
CA THR A 105 33.25 -8.70 26.70
C THR A 105 33.74 -10.14 26.82
N GLY A 106 35.05 -10.34 26.66
CA GLY A 106 35.66 -11.67 26.81
C GLY A 106 37.08 -11.76 26.28
N ASN A 107 38.04 -11.10 26.92
CA ASN A 107 39.29 -11.65 27.45
C ASN A 107 40.11 -10.52 28.11
#